data_AF-A0A536RPG6-F1
#
_entry.id   AF-A0A536RPG6-F1
#
_cell.length_a   1.000
_cell.length_b   1.000
_cell.length_c   1.000
_cell.angle_alpha   90.00
_cell.angle_beta   90.00
_cell.angle_gamma   90.00
#
_symmetry.space_group_name_H-M   'P 1'
#
loop_
_entity.id
_entity.type
_entity.pdbx_description
1 polymer ?
#
loop_
_entity_poly.entity_id
_entity_poly.type
_entity_poly.pdbx_seq_one_letter_code
_entity_poly.pdbx_strand_id
1 'polypeptide(L)'
;MSSVTYDQLRTLYRTLLVFATVGVVILAVGLVEFAYFERPGEGSGVKAHIVGVYQFDPDTKQPVGPDRSEFHRTEEFAAVVDWSSIPSNMIVDARWYNSFGSIEGQVGPAAPTELADKSVIPVEVPSGLHYVLPGRYTFVVERLEDGVPVEVLGRRFVVVERS
;
A
#
# COMPACT_ATOMS: atom_id res chain seq x y z
N MET A 1 31.26 45.60 26.73
CA MET A 1 29.90 45.05 26.72
C MET A 1 29.24 45.48 25.43
N SER A 2 29.07 44.53 24.53
CA SER A 2 28.82 44.75 23.10
C SER A 2 27.40 45.25 22.87
N SER A 3 27.28 46.46 22.33
CA SER A 3 26.03 47.03 21.84
C SER A 3 25.58 46.24 20.61
N VAL A 4 24.70 45.25 20.78
CA VAL A 4 23.92 44.72 19.67
C VAL A 4 23.15 45.92 19.10
N THR A 5 23.57 46.37 17.91
CA THR A 5 23.00 47.58 17.31
C THR A 5 21.61 47.23 16.80
N TYR A 6 20.62 48.11 16.98
CA TYR A 6 19.21 47.88 16.62
C TYR A 6 19.02 47.25 15.22
N ASP A 7 19.89 47.57 14.26
CA ASP A 7 19.90 46.99 12.91
C ASP A 7 20.21 45.49 12.86
N GLN A 8 21.08 44.97 13.75
CA GLN A 8 21.34 43.54 13.87
C GLN A 8 20.10 42.80 14.41
N LEU A 9 19.41 43.37 15.40
CA LEU A 9 18.15 42.82 15.93
C LEU A 9 17.05 42.84 14.86
N ARG A 10 16.92 43.93 14.10
CA ARG A 10 15.96 44.04 13.00
C ARG A 10 16.25 43.01 11.89
N THR A 11 17.52 42.80 11.56
CA THR A 11 17.92 41.82 10.55
C THR A 11 17.64 40.40 11.03
N LEU A 12 18.02 40.08 12.28
CA LEU A 12 17.73 38.78 12.87
C LEU A 12 16.22 38.49 12.91
N TYR A 13 15.41 39.45 13.35
CA TYR A 13 13.96 39.31 13.40
C TYR A 13 13.35 39.06 12.02
N ARG A 14 13.76 39.81 10.99
CA ARG A 14 13.29 39.61 9.61
C ARG A 14 13.67 38.24 9.07
N THR A 15 14.91 37.79 9.31
CA THR A 15 15.36 36.47 8.88
C THR A 15 14.53 35.37 9.55
N LEU A 16 14.29 35.48 10.86
CA LEU A 16 13.45 34.53 11.61
C LEU A 16 12.01 34.53 11.10
N LEU A 17 11.45 35.71 10.79
CA LEU A 17 10.12 35.84 10.21
C LEU A 17 10.02 35.17 8.84
N VAL A 18 11.03 35.32 7.98
CA VAL A 18 11.07 34.66 6.67
C VAL A 18 11.10 33.15 6.84
N PHE A 19 11.97 32.61 7.70
CA PHE A 19 12.01 31.17 7.97
C PHE A 19 10.70 30.65 8.54
N ALA A 20 10.08 31.37 9.47
CA ALA A 20 8.77 31.01 10.01
C ALA A 20 7.70 31.01 8.92
N THR A 21 7.70 32.02 8.03
CA THR A 21 6.75 32.11 6.92
C THR A 21 6.93 30.94 5.95
N VAL A 22 8.17 30.63 5.56
CA VAL A 22 8.47 29.48 4.70
C VAL A 22 8.04 28.17 5.37
N GLY A 23 8.32 28.01 6.67
CA GLY A 23 7.89 26.83 7.43
C GLY A 23 6.37 26.66 7.45
N VAL A 24 5.62 27.76 7.64
CA VAL A 24 4.15 27.75 7.59
C VAL A 24 3.64 27.39 6.19
N VAL A 25 4.27 27.91 5.12
CA VAL A 25 3.90 27.56 3.75
C VAL A 25 4.13 26.07 3.48
N ILE A 26 5.28 25.53 3.88
CA ILE A 26 5.58 24.10 3.72
C ILE A 26 4.57 23.25 4.50
N LEU A 27 4.27 23.64 5.75
CA LEU A 27 3.28 22.95 6.57
C LEU A 27 1.88 22.99 5.92
N ALA A 28 1.47 24.14 5.40
CA ALA A 28 0.17 24.32 4.75
C ALA A 28 0.06 23.46 3.48
N VAL A 29 1.11 23.44 2.64
CA VAL A 29 1.15 22.57 1.46
C VAL A 29 1.08 21.11 1.88
N GLY A 30 1.87 20.68 2.86
CA GLY A 30 1.83 19.31 3.37
C GLY A 30 0.47 18.90 3.92
N LEU A 31 -0.25 19.81 4.61
CA LEU A 31 -1.61 19.57 5.09
C LEU A 31 -2.63 19.44 3.95
N VAL A 32 -2.49 20.25 2.89
CA VAL A 32 -3.35 20.16 1.71
C VAL A 32 -3.12 18.85 0.97
N GLU A 33 -1.86 18.45 0.76
CA GLU A 33 -1.52 17.16 0.17
C GLU A 33 -2.05 16.00 1.02
N PHE A 34 -1.84 16.07 2.34
CA PHE A 34 -2.37 15.07 3.27
C PHE A 34 -3.90 14.94 3.17
N ALA A 35 -4.64 16.05 3.20
CA ALA A 35 -6.10 16.00 3.07
C ALA A 35 -6.58 15.52 1.70
N TYR A 36 -5.80 15.75 0.64
CA TYR A 36 -6.11 15.29 -0.70
C TYR A 36 -5.90 13.77 -0.88
N PHE A 37 -4.81 13.23 -0.32
CA PHE A 37 -4.45 11.81 -0.43
C PHE A 37 -5.06 10.93 0.66
N GLU A 38 -5.26 11.47 1.86
CA GLU A 38 -5.95 10.79 2.97
C GLU A 38 -7.36 11.38 3.12
N ARG A 39 -8.25 11.13 2.15
CA ARG A 39 -9.67 11.54 2.24
C ARG A 39 -10.29 10.96 3.52
N PRO A 40 -10.50 11.75 4.59
CA PRO A 40 -10.94 11.21 5.87
C PRO A 40 -12.43 10.88 5.80
N GLY A 41 -12.81 9.64 6.12
CA GLY A 41 -14.20 9.31 6.41
C GLY A 41 -14.96 8.53 5.34
N GLU A 42 -14.32 8.04 4.28
CA GLU A 42 -14.98 7.16 3.30
C GLU A 42 -14.91 5.67 3.69
N GLY A 43 -15.02 5.37 4.98
CA GLY A 43 -15.09 3.98 5.46
C GLY A 43 -16.47 3.40 5.15
N SER A 44 -16.58 2.57 4.12
CA SER A 44 -17.82 1.84 3.81
C SER A 44 -18.13 0.77 4.86
N GLY A 45 -17.13 0.36 5.65
CA GLY A 45 -17.26 -0.72 6.64
C GLY A 45 -17.32 -2.12 6.01
N VAL A 46 -17.21 -2.20 4.68
CA VAL A 46 -17.09 -3.46 3.94
C VAL A 46 -15.75 -4.11 4.25
N LYS A 47 -15.75 -5.43 4.38
CA LYS A 47 -14.53 -6.21 4.56
C LYS A 47 -14.37 -7.20 3.42
N ALA A 48 -13.21 -7.20 2.81
CA ALA A 48 -12.83 -8.21 1.83
C ALA A 48 -12.50 -9.51 2.57
N HIS A 49 -13.09 -10.62 2.13
CA HIS A 49 -12.77 -11.94 2.65
C HIS A 49 -11.54 -12.50 1.90
N ILE A 50 -10.38 -12.38 2.53
CA ILE A 50 -9.14 -13.01 2.08
C ILE A 50 -9.13 -14.43 2.64
N VAL A 51 -9.38 -15.40 1.75
CA VAL A 51 -9.53 -16.83 2.10
C VAL A 51 -8.25 -17.35 2.77
N GLY A 52 -7.10 -16.98 2.21
CA GLY A 52 -5.78 -17.35 2.73
C GLY A 52 -4.66 -16.92 1.79
N VAL A 53 -3.43 -17.22 2.19
CA VAL A 53 -2.25 -17.15 1.32
C VAL A 53 -1.65 -18.53 1.22
N TYR A 54 -1.41 -18.99 0.01
CA TYR A 54 -1.01 -20.35 -0.29
C TYR A 54 0.27 -20.33 -1.11
N GLN A 55 0.98 -21.47 -1.13
CA GLN A 55 2.03 -21.67 -2.13
C GLN A 55 1.37 -21.61 -3.51
N PHE A 56 2.04 -21.02 -4.48
CA PHE A 56 1.55 -20.87 -5.85
C PHE A 56 2.35 -21.77 -6.78
N ASP A 57 1.65 -22.58 -7.56
CA ASP A 57 2.25 -23.35 -8.65
C ASP A 57 2.16 -22.53 -9.95
N PRO A 58 3.30 -22.06 -10.51
CA PRO A 58 3.30 -21.22 -11.71
C PRO A 58 2.86 -21.98 -12.97
N ASP A 59 2.98 -23.32 -12.99
CA ASP A 59 2.61 -24.13 -14.16
C ASP A 59 1.08 -24.28 -14.26
N THR A 60 0.43 -24.55 -13.14
CA THR A 60 -1.04 -24.72 -13.08
C THR A 60 -1.78 -23.43 -12.78
N LYS A 61 -1.08 -22.39 -12.32
CA LYS A 61 -1.63 -21.11 -11.82
C LYS A 61 -2.63 -21.30 -10.68
N GLN A 62 -2.41 -22.32 -9.84
CA GLN A 62 -3.31 -22.65 -8.73
C GLN A 62 -2.59 -22.56 -7.38
N PRO A 63 -3.34 -22.25 -6.30
CA PRO A 63 -2.83 -22.36 -4.94
C PRO A 63 -2.65 -23.83 -4.54
N VAL A 64 -1.60 -24.11 -3.78
CA VAL A 64 -1.21 -25.45 -3.32
C VAL A 64 -1.05 -25.44 -1.81
N GLY A 65 -1.56 -26.50 -1.16
CA GLY A 65 -1.36 -26.74 0.26
C GLY A 65 -2.26 -25.89 1.17
N PRO A 66 -1.91 -25.80 2.47
CA PRO A 66 -2.68 -25.04 3.47
C PRO A 66 -2.38 -23.54 3.43
N ASP A 67 -3.23 -22.76 4.10
CA ASP A 67 -3.00 -21.33 4.37
C ASP A 67 -1.72 -21.16 5.22
N ARG A 68 -0.85 -20.24 4.80
CA ARG A 68 0.48 -19.99 5.39
C ARG A 68 0.75 -18.50 5.47
N SER A 69 1.46 -18.09 6.51
CA SER A 69 1.99 -16.73 6.67
C SER A 69 3.49 -16.62 6.44
N GLU A 70 4.16 -17.75 6.16
CA GLU A 70 5.62 -17.86 6.06
C GLU A 70 5.99 -18.76 4.87
N PHE A 71 6.89 -18.26 4.02
CA PHE A 71 7.34 -18.93 2.80
C PHE A 71 8.85 -18.83 2.64
N HIS A 72 9.45 -19.84 2.02
CA HIS A 72 10.82 -19.74 1.55
C HIS A 72 10.91 -18.84 0.32
N ARG A 73 12.04 -18.16 0.11
CA ARG A 73 12.29 -17.35 -1.10
C ARG A 73 12.15 -18.13 -2.43
N THR A 74 12.29 -19.45 -2.38
CA THR A 74 12.15 -20.35 -3.53
C THR A 74 10.70 -20.78 -3.78
N GLU A 75 9.79 -20.48 -2.85
CA GLU A 75 8.37 -20.75 -2.98
C GLU A 75 7.67 -19.47 -3.46
N GLU A 76 7.06 -19.52 -4.65
CA GLU A 76 6.08 -18.52 -5.03
C GLU A 76 4.81 -18.70 -4.20
N PHE A 77 4.10 -17.61 -3.93
CA PHE A 77 2.86 -17.63 -3.15
C PHE A 77 1.82 -16.70 -3.75
N ALA A 78 0.56 -16.99 -3.44
CA ALA A 78 -0.58 -16.21 -3.91
C ALA A 78 -1.62 -16.02 -2.81
N ALA A 79 -2.21 -14.83 -2.76
CA ALA A 79 -3.39 -14.58 -1.95
C ALA A 79 -4.63 -15.03 -2.73
N VAL A 80 -5.59 -15.62 -2.02
CA VAL A 80 -6.90 -15.95 -2.59
C VAL A 80 -7.95 -15.05 -1.98
N VAL A 81 -8.70 -14.36 -2.84
CA VAL A 81 -9.75 -13.42 -2.45
C VAL A 81 -11.10 -13.93 -2.91
N ASP A 82 -12.07 -13.92 -1.99
CA ASP A 82 -13.46 -14.13 -2.31
C ASP A 82 -14.11 -12.78 -2.69
N TRP A 83 -14.19 -12.52 -3.99
CA TRP A 83 -14.79 -11.30 -4.54
C TRP A 83 -16.29 -11.17 -4.23
N SER A 84 -16.99 -12.27 -3.95
CA SER A 84 -18.42 -12.23 -3.63
C SER A 84 -18.71 -11.59 -2.28
N SER A 85 -17.69 -11.46 -1.40
CA SER A 85 -17.81 -10.77 -0.13
C SER A 85 -17.89 -9.24 -0.27
N ILE A 86 -17.64 -8.70 -1.46
CA ILE A 86 -17.56 -7.27 -1.74
C ILE A 86 -18.75 -6.86 -2.63
N PRO A 87 -19.46 -5.77 -2.31
CA PRO A 87 -20.52 -5.24 -3.17
C PRO A 87 -20.04 -4.92 -4.59
N SER A 88 -20.79 -5.32 -5.61
CA SER A 88 -20.42 -5.17 -7.02
C SER A 88 -20.39 -3.73 -7.54
N ASN A 89 -20.97 -2.79 -6.79
CA ASN A 89 -20.97 -1.37 -7.13
C ASN A 89 -19.69 -0.63 -6.71
N MET A 90 -18.71 -1.33 -6.13
CA MET A 90 -17.42 -0.77 -5.73
C MET A 90 -16.35 -1.08 -6.77
N ILE A 91 -15.39 -0.17 -6.95
CA ILE A 91 -14.15 -0.45 -7.65
C ILE A 91 -13.12 -0.86 -6.61
N VAL A 92 -12.50 -2.01 -6.80
CA VAL A 92 -11.49 -2.54 -5.89
C VAL A 92 -10.22 -2.92 -6.61
N ASP A 93 -9.14 -2.98 -5.84
CA ASP A 93 -7.83 -3.38 -6.31
C ASP A 93 -7.16 -4.23 -5.24
N ALA A 94 -6.48 -5.29 -5.66
CA ALA A 94 -5.74 -6.18 -4.77
C ALA A 94 -4.27 -6.15 -5.15
N ARG A 95 -3.41 -5.87 -4.16
CA ARG A 95 -1.99 -5.61 -4.40
C ARG A 95 -1.11 -6.28 -3.34
N TRP A 96 0.05 -6.74 -3.79
CA TRP A 96 1.17 -7.12 -2.94
C TRP A 96 2.16 -5.97 -2.82
N TYR A 97 2.55 -5.66 -1.59
CA TYR A 97 3.63 -4.74 -1.28
C TYR A 97 4.79 -5.46 -0.63
N ASN A 98 6.01 -5.26 -1.12
CA ASN A 98 7.21 -5.75 -0.45
C ASN A 98 7.63 -4.82 0.72
N SER A 99 8.76 -5.13 1.35
CA SER A 99 9.27 -4.35 2.50
C SER A 99 9.69 -2.91 2.15
N PHE A 100 9.93 -2.63 0.87
CA PHE A 100 10.29 -1.31 0.35
C PHE A 100 9.07 -0.53 -0.14
N GLY A 101 7.87 -1.11 -0.09
CA GLY A 101 6.65 -0.52 -0.62
C GLY A 101 6.49 -0.64 -2.14
N SER A 102 7.34 -1.42 -2.83
CA SER A 102 7.14 -1.72 -4.24
C SER A 102 5.97 -2.70 -4.41
N ILE A 103 5.22 -2.52 -5.49
CA ILE A 103 4.14 -3.43 -5.88
C ILE A 103 4.75 -4.66 -6.56
N GLU A 104 4.45 -5.84 -6.03
CA GLU A 104 4.97 -7.13 -6.52
C GLU A 104 3.81 -8.06 -6.88
N GLY A 105 2.81 -7.56 -7.60
CA GLY A 105 1.61 -8.30 -7.98
C GLY A 105 0.34 -7.51 -7.74
N GLN A 106 -0.55 -7.50 -8.73
CA GLN A 106 -1.76 -6.69 -8.73
C GLN A 106 -2.90 -7.33 -9.53
N VAL A 107 -4.13 -7.22 -9.03
CA VAL A 107 -5.36 -7.53 -9.76
C VAL A 107 -6.38 -6.42 -9.53
N GLY A 108 -6.76 -5.76 -10.61
CA GLY A 108 -7.62 -4.56 -10.59
C GLY A 108 -6.89 -3.36 -11.21
N PRO A 109 -7.44 -2.15 -11.09
CA PRO A 109 -8.72 -1.83 -10.45
C PRO A 109 -9.93 -2.24 -11.32
N ALA A 110 -10.94 -2.88 -10.73
CA ALA A 110 -12.20 -3.23 -11.40
C ALA A 110 -13.32 -3.54 -10.41
N ALA A 111 -14.55 -3.74 -10.89
CA ALA A 111 -15.65 -4.23 -10.08
C ALA A 111 -15.44 -5.71 -9.67
N PRO A 112 -15.87 -6.15 -8.48
CA PRO A 112 -15.71 -7.54 -8.03
C PRO A 112 -16.22 -8.60 -9.01
N THR A 113 -17.30 -8.30 -9.75
CA THR A 113 -17.86 -9.19 -10.77
C THR A 113 -16.94 -9.41 -11.97
N GLU A 114 -16.13 -8.42 -12.31
CA GLU A 114 -15.14 -8.51 -13.39
C GLU A 114 -13.84 -9.21 -12.93
N LEU A 115 -13.65 -9.30 -11.61
CA LEU A 115 -12.52 -9.97 -10.98
C LEU A 115 -12.81 -11.43 -10.61
N ALA A 116 -14.03 -11.91 -10.84
CA ALA A 116 -14.47 -13.26 -10.42
C ALA A 116 -13.52 -14.38 -10.89
N ASP A 117 -12.98 -14.28 -12.11
CA ASP A 117 -12.02 -15.24 -12.68
C ASP A 117 -10.55 -14.99 -12.27
N LYS A 118 -10.30 -13.97 -11.46
CA LYS A 118 -8.97 -13.52 -10.98
C LYS A 118 -8.93 -13.51 -9.45
N SER A 119 -9.41 -14.58 -8.82
CA SER A 119 -9.41 -14.75 -7.36
C SER A 119 -8.07 -15.14 -6.77
N VAL A 120 -7.11 -15.56 -7.59
CA VAL A 120 -5.75 -15.93 -7.19
C VAL A 120 -4.80 -14.81 -7.61
N ILE A 121 -4.19 -14.13 -6.64
CA ILE A 121 -3.29 -12.99 -6.86
C ILE A 121 -1.87 -13.43 -6.45
N PRO A 122 -1.03 -13.88 -7.40
CA PRO A 122 0.33 -14.28 -7.10
C PRO A 122 1.20 -13.06 -6.76
N VAL A 123 2.24 -13.31 -5.97
CA VAL A 123 3.38 -12.40 -5.91
C VAL A 123 4.19 -12.55 -7.20
N GLU A 124 4.61 -11.44 -7.78
CA GLU A 124 5.51 -11.42 -8.92
C GLU A 124 6.97 -11.47 -8.45
N VAL A 125 7.79 -12.23 -9.15
CA VAL A 125 9.24 -12.21 -8.94
C VAL A 125 9.80 -10.99 -9.69
N PRO A 126 10.55 -10.09 -9.04
CA PRO A 126 11.09 -8.91 -9.69
C PRO A 126 11.94 -9.26 -10.91
N SER A 127 11.83 -8.45 -11.97
CA SER A 127 12.55 -8.69 -13.23
C SER A 127 14.07 -8.80 -12.99
N GLY A 128 14.67 -9.88 -13.48
CA GLY A 128 16.10 -10.17 -13.33
C GLY A 128 16.46 -10.97 -12.07
N LEU A 129 15.47 -11.34 -11.25
CA LEU A 129 15.63 -12.28 -10.15
C LEU A 129 14.98 -13.62 -10.48
N HIS A 130 15.45 -14.67 -9.80
CA HIS A 130 14.88 -16.03 -9.90
C HIS A 130 13.97 -16.38 -8.73
N TYR A 131 13.98 -15.57 -7.67
CA TYR A 131 13.36 -15.87 -6.39
C TYR A 131 12.74 -14.62 -5.80
N VAL A 132 11.69 -14.80 -5.00
CA VAL A 132 11.05 -13.72 -4.24
C VAL A 132 12.07 -13.13 -3.26
N LEU A 133 12.09 -11.80 -3.12
CA LEU A 133 13.01 -11.14 -2.20
C LEU A 133 12.64 -11.48 -0.74
N PRO A 134 13.59 -11.86 0.12
CA PRO A 134 13.31 -12.05 1.54
C PRO A 134 12.81 -10.76 2.20
N GLY A 135 11.90 -10.90 3.16
CA GLY A 135 11.34 -9.77 3.89
C GLY A 135 9.85 -9.92 4.17
N ARG A 136 9.24 -8.85 4.69
CA ARG A 136 7.81 -8.79 4.93
C ARG A 136 7.08 -8.33 3.68
N TYR A 137 6.03 -9.05 3.34
CA TYR A 137 5.06 -8.71 2.31
C TYR A 137 3.72 -8.39 2.95
N THR A 138 3.03 -7.41 2.38
CA THR A 138 1.68 -7.03 2.78
C THR A 138 0.78 -7.18 1.57
N PHE A 139 -0.20 -8.06 1.66
CA PHE A 139 -1.30 -8.11 0.72
C PHE A 139 -2.42 -7.21 1.22
N VAL A 140 -2.99 -6.40 0.34
CA VAL A 140 -4.14 -5.58 0.64
C VAL A 140 -5.20 -5.70 -0.44
N VAL A 141 -6.45 -5.58 -0.02
CA VAL A 141 -7.59 -5.31 -0.89
C VAL A 141 -8.10 -3.93 -0.54
N GLU A 142 -8.15 -3.04 -1.51
CA GLU A 142 -8.46 -1.63 -1.34
C GLU A 142 -9.67 -1.25 -2.19
N ARG A 143 -10.50 -0.36 -1.67
CA ARG A 143 -11.54 0.34 -2.44
C ARG A 143 -10.93 1.57 -3.06
N LEU A 144 -11.25 1.81 -4.32
CA LEU A 144 -10.84 3.00 -5.05
C LEU A 144 -12.04 3.90 -5.33
N GLU A 145 -11.78 5.20 -5.32
CA GLU A 145 -12.69 6.24 -5.75
C GLU A 145 -11.89 7.25 -6.56
N ASP A 146 -12.39 7.59 -7.76
CA ASP A 146 -11.67 8.42 -8.75
C ASP A 146 -10.23 7.96 -9.06
N GLY A 147 -9.97 6.65 -8.97
CA GLY A 147 -8.65 6.06 -9.21
C GLY A 147 -7.66 6.18 -8.04
N VAL A 148 -8.11 6.68 -6.89
CA VAL A 148 -7.28 6.79 -5.67
C VAL A 148 -7.75 5.77 -4.63
N PRO A 149 -6.85 5.05 -3.93
CA PRO A 149 -7.23 4.20 -2.80
C PRO A 149 -7.82 5.06 -1.67
N VAL A 150 -9.00 4.69 -1.20
CA VAL A 150 -9.75 5.45 -0.19
C VAL A 150 -10.10 4.62 1.04
N GLU A 151 -10.04 3.29 0.95
CA GLU A 151 -10.29 2.40 2.08
C GLU A 151 -9.56 1.07 1.90
N VAL A 152 -8.91 0.57 2.97
CA VAL A 152 -8.38 -0.81 3.01
C VAL A 152 -9.48 -1.74 3.50
N LEU A 153 -10.03 -2.56 2.61
CA LEU A 153 -11.10 -3.52 2.88
C LEU A 153 -10.59 -4.80 3.56
N GLY A 154 -9.34 -5.17 3.32
CA GLY A 154 -8.71 -6.35 3.91
C GLY A 154 -7.20 -6.29 3.80
N ARG A 155 -6.51 -6.97 4.72
CA ARG A 155 -5.04 -7.10 4.68
C ARG A 155 -4.55 -8.43 5.21
N ARG A 156 -3.43 -8.91 4.67
CA ARG A 156 -2.66 -10.05 5.18
C ARG A 156 -1.18 -9.73 5.16
N PHE A 157 -0.46 -10.27 6.15
CA PHE A 157 0.99 -10.13 6.26
C PHE A 157 1.64 -11.49 6.06
N VAL A 158 2.72 -11.49 5.30
CA VAL A 158 3.51 -12.67 4.97
C VAL A 158 4.98 -12.36 5.21
N VAL A 159 5.71 -13.35 5.70
CA VAL A 159 7.17 -13.28 5.84
C VAL A 159 7.79 -14.24 4.84
N VAL A 160 8.70 -13.72 4.03
CA VAL A 160 9.54 -14.52 3.13
C VAL A 160 10.90 -14.67 3.79
N GLU A 161 11.23 -15.91 4.14
CA GLU A 161 12.50 -16.24 4.73
C GLU A 161 13.63 -16.24 3.70
N ARG A 162 14.84 -15.98 4.19
CA ARG A 162 16.05 -16.09 3.38
C ARG A 162 16.46 -17.54 3.08
N SER A 163 16.01 -18.47 3.93
CA SER A 163 16.41 -19.88 4.05
C SER A 163 16.21 -20.66 2.77
#